data_AF-A0A9E1SNF4-F1
#
_entry.id   AF-A0A9E1SNF4-F1
#
_cell.length_a   1.000
_cell.length_b   1.000
_cell.length_c   1.000
_cell.angle_alpha   90.00
_cell.angle_beta   90.00
_cell.angle_gamma   90.00
#
_symmetry.space_group_name_H-M   'P 1'
#
loop_
_entity.id
_entity.type
_entity.pdbx_description
1 polymer ?
#
loop_
_entity_poly.entity_id
_entity_poly.type
_entity_poly.pdbx_seq_one_letter_code
_entity_poly.pdbx_strand_id
1 'polypeptide(L)'
;MFLRSKFANVVLGALTLIAISLNNSSSVAQGVVCTPKNLENLMNTDLSILRKEKLDVNFGRAMGGADINAYYVGQSLSAVTASFKSSAGTADMNFFFQSRSDYLMEYHIMQNSNFYGEQDSVLLTNEKSYYHVCDDTLLAPAFGGIIDDDIYQNMKLVLDVILTEEAAQ
;
A
#
# COMPACT_ATOMS: atom_id res chain seq x y z
N MET A 1 -66.43 17.34 -54.86
CA MET A 1 -65.97 15.97 -54.58
C MET A 1 -65.92 15.81 -53.07
N PHE A 2 -66.67 14.84 -52.56
CA PHE A 2 -66.69 14.19 -51.23
C PHE A 2 -65.44 14.43 -50.35
N LEU A 3 -65.44 14.52 -49.01
CA LEU A 3 -66.34 14.02 -47.96
C LEU A 3 -66.03 14.75 -46.64
N ARG A 4 -67.04 14.85 -45.77
CA ARG A 4 -66.99 15.26 -44.36
C ARG A 4 -66.26 14.21 -43.50
N SER A 5 -65.62 14.64 -42.39
CA SER A 5 -65.72 14.02 -41.05
C SER A 5 -64.91 14.87 -40.04
N LYS A 6 -65.41 15.60 -39.03
CA LYS A 6 -66.27 15.33 -37.86
C LYS A 6 -65.59 14.56 -36.70
N PHE A 7 -65.39 15.30 -35.58
CA PHE A 7 -65.45 14.91 -34.14
C PHE A 7 -64.47 13.80 -33.67
N ALA A 8 -64.02 13.65 -32.43
CA ALA A 8 -64.40 14.10 -31.09
C ALA A 8 -63.13 14.02 -30.20
N ASN A 9 -62.87 14.95 -29.27
CA ASN A 9 -63.05 14.78 -27.81
C ASN A 9 -62.76 13.36 -27.28
N VAL A 10 -61.97 13.28 -26.18
CA VAL A 10 -62.24 12.53 -24.92
C VAL A 10 -60.96 12.28 -24.11
N VAL A 11 -60.86 12.99 -22.96
CA VAL A 11 -60.48 12.49 -21.61
C VAL A 11 -58.98 12.41 -21.28
N LEU A 12 -58.41 13.30 -20.45
CA LEU A 12 -58.54 13.46 -18.99
C LEU A 12 -58.07 12.21 -18.20
N GLY A 13 -56.90 12.26 -17.56
CA GLY A 13 -56.55 11.23 -16.58
C GLY A 13 -55.12 11.22 -16.05
N ALA A 14 -55.01 11.61 -14.78
CA ALA A 14 -54.06 11.13 -13.78
C ALA A 14 -52.62 11.69 -13.74
N LEU A 15 -52.41 12.45 -12.65
CA LEU A 15 -51.21 12.52 -11.81
C LEU A 15 -50.19 11.39 -12.03
N THR A 16 -48.91 11.77 -12.17
CA THR A 16 -47.89 11.35 -11.19
C THR A 16 -46.69 12.29 -11.24
N LEU A 17 -46.52 13.06 -10.17
CA LEU A 17 -45.33 13.80 -9.85
C LEU A 17 -44.28 12.78 -9.39
N ILE A 18 -43.32 12.42 -10.24
CA ILE A 18 -42.12 11.70 -9.80
C ILE A 18 -40.99 12.73 -9.75
N ALA A 19 -40.87 13.37 -8.59
CA ALA A 19 -39.63 14.00 -8.18
C ALA A 19 -38.59 12.88 -8.00
N ILE A 20 -37.80 12.62 -9.04
CA ILE A 20 -36.58 11.83 -8.89
C ILE A 20 -35.57 12.76 -8.21
N SER A 21 -35.59 12.78 -6.89
CA SER A 21 -34.43 13.11 -6.08
C SER A 21 -33.38 12.03 -6.34
N LEU A 22 -32.63 12.18 -7.43
CA LEU A 22 -31.31 11.58 -7.53
C LEU A 22 -30.46 12.28 -6.48
N ASN A 23 -30.49 11.69 -5.29
CA ASN A 23 -29.41 11.76 -4.34
C ASN A 23 -28.15 11.35 -5.10
N ASN A 24 -27.47 12.32 -5.71
CA ASN A 24 -26.03 12.29 -5.79
C ASN A 24 -25.56 12.33 -4.33
N SER A 25 -25.60 11.16 -3.69
CA SER A 25 -24.67 10.82 -2.65
C SER A 25 -23.30 10.89 -3.31
N SER A 26 -22.78 12.10 -3.48
CA SER A 26 -21.36 12.32 -3.39
C SER A 26 -21.01 11.84 -1.98
N SER A 27 -20.76 10.54 -1.86
CA SER A 27 -19.91 10.02 -0.82
C SER A 27 -18.65 10.85 -0.96
N VAL A 28 -18.52 11.85 -0.10
CA VAL A 28 -17.24 12.44 0.18
C VAL A 28 -16.48 11.25 0.75
N ALA A 29 -15.77 10.54 -0.12
CA ALA A 29 -14.69 9.69 0.29
C ALA A 29 -13.86 10.63 1.18
N GLN A 30 -13.88 10.36 2.48
CA GLN A 30 -13.01 11.02 3.42
C GLN A 30 -11.61 10.67 2.95
N GLY A 31 -11.06 11.50 2.06
CA GLY A 31 -9.70 11.35 1.57
C GLY A 31 -8.84 11.23 2.80
N VAL A 32 -8.03 10.17 2.87
CA VAL A 32 -7.06 9.99 3.93
C VAL A 32 -6.07 11.14 3.74
N VAL A 33 -6.30 12.25 4.46
CA VAL A 33 -5.40 13.40 4.40
C VAL A 33 -4.12 12.95 5.07
N CYS A 34 -3.04 12.87 4.30
CA CYS A 34 -1.74 12.54 4.85
C CYS A 34 -1.30 13.67 5.77
N THR A 35 -1.12 13.33 7.05
CA THR A 35 -0.68 14.27 8.07
C THR A 35 0.63 13.80 8.68
N PRO A 36 1.43 14.71 9.29
CA PRO A 36 2.61 14.32 10.06
C PRO A 36 2.30 13.29 11.17
N LYS A 37 1.08 13.34 11.73
CA LYS A 37 0.61 12.36 12.71
C LYS A 37 0.46 10.94 12.11
N ASN A 38 0.08 10.84 10.83
CA ASN A 38 0.01 9.54 10.15
C ASN A 38 1.42 8.94 10.01
N LEU A 39 2.41 9.75 9.63
CA LEU A 39 3.80 9.31 9.54
C LEU A 39 4.33 8.80 10.89
N GLU A 40 4.08 9.53 11.97
CA GLU A 40 4.47 9.11 13.32
C GLU A 40 3.81 7.76 13.70
N ASN A 41 2.53 7.58 13.38
CA ASN A 41 1.85 6.30 13.62
C ASN A 41 2.49 5.16 12.81
N LEU A 42 2.79 5.39 11.53
CA LEU A 42 3.42 4.41 10.65
C LEU A 42 4.80 4.00 11.18
N MET A 43 5.63 4.96 11.57
CA MET A 43 6.97 4.70 12.14
C MET A 43 6.94 3.93 13.46
N ASN A 44 5.91 4.15 14.27
CA ASN A 44 5.76 3.53 15.58
C ASN A 44 4.84 2.29 15.57
N THR A 45 4.61 1.69 14.40
CA THR A 45 3.79 0.48 14.27
C THR A 45 4.41 -0.66 15.07
N ASP A 46 3.75 -1.06 16.15
CA ASP A 46 4.16 -2.20 16.97
C ASP A 46 3.70 -3.52 16.33
N LEU A 47 4.61 -4.24 15.68
CA LEU A 47 4.31 -5.52 15.05
C LEU A 47 3.95 -6.63 16.06
N SER A 48 4.31 -6.49 17.34
CA SER A 48 4.13 -7.55 18.34
C SER A 48 2.67 -7.77 18.75
N ILE A 49 1.83 -6.76 18.56
CA ILE A 49 0.39 -6.79 18.86
C ILE A 49 -0.47 -7.18 17.66
N LEU A 50 0.14 -7.36 16.48
CA LEU A 50 -0.55 -7.64 15.23
C LEU A 50 -0.65 -9.15 14.97
N ARG A 51 -1.72 -9.56 14.29
CA ARG A 51 -1.83 -10.95 13.80
C ARG A 51 -0.82 -11.14 12.68
N LYS A 52 0.20 -11.96 12.93
CA LYS A 52 1.25 -12.30 11.97
C LYS A 52 0.86 -13.51 11.11
N GLU A 53 1.09 -13.41 9.81
CA GLU A 53 0.91 -14.49 8.84
C GLU A 53 2.14 -14.56 7.94
N LYS A 54 2.67 -15.76 7.74
CA LYS A 54 3.80 -15.96 6.83
C LYS A 54 3.27 -16.08 5.41
N LEU A 55 3.78 -15.24 4.50
CA LEU A 55 3.40 -15.27 3.09
C LEU A 55 4.35 -16.21 2.33
N ASP A 56 3.80 -17.28 1.76
CA ASP A 56 4.54 -18.15 0.84
C ASP A 56 4.41 -17.65 -0.59
N VAL A 57 5.11 -16.56 -0.88
CA VAL A 57 5.11 -15.89 -2.19
C VAL A 57 6.26 -16.39 -3.06
N ASN A 58 6.00 -16.59 -4.35
CA ASN A 58 6.99 -16.97 -5.34
C ASN A 58 8.12 -15.94 -5.42
N PHE A 59 7.76 -14.65 -5.29
CA PHE A 59 8.72 -13.56 -5.19
C PHE A 59 9.78 -13.77 -4.09
N GLY A 60 9.37 -14.17 -2.88
CA GLY A 60 10.29 -14.41 -1.78
C GLY A 60 11.32 -15.49 -2.10
N ARG A 61 10.90 -16.56 -2.78
CA ARG A 61 11.78 -17.62 -3.25
C ARG A 61 12.74 -17.12 -4.33
N ALA A 62 12.26 -16.31 -5.28
CA ALA A 62 13.08 -15.72 -6.34
C ALA A 62 14.13 -14.74 -5.81
N MET A 63 13.82 -14.02 -4.72
CA MET A 63 14.74 -13.12 -4.01
C MET A 63 15.73 -13.84 -3.09
N GLY A 64 16.08 -15.09 -3.40
CA GLY A 64 17.02 -15.88 -2.61
C GLY A 64 16.46 -16.40 -1.28
N GLY A 65 15.14 -16.58 -1.20
CA GLY A 65 14.47 -17.16 -0.03
C GLY A 65 14.16 -16.16 1.08
N ALA A 66 13.78 -14.93 0.72
CA ALA A 66 13.37 -13.90 1.67
C ALA A 66 12.20 -14.40 2.55
N ASP A 67 12.28 -14.12 3.85
CA ASP A 67 11.18 -14.40 4.80
C ASP A 67 10.20 -13.24 4.77
N ILE A 68 9.01 -13.49 4.24
CA ILE A 68 7.98 -12.47 4.04
C ILE A 68 6.81 -12.75 4.99
N ASN A 69 6.41 -11.73 5.73
CA ASN A 69 5.33 -11.81 6.70
C ASN A 69 4.36 -10.65 6.51
N ALA A 70 3.06 -10.94 6.54
CA ALA A 70 1.98 -9.96 6.60
C ALA A 70 1.47 -9.83 8.04
N TYR A 71 1.06 -8.62 8.39
CA TYR A 71 0.57 -8.26 9.72
C TYR A 71 -0.77 -7.57 9.60
N TYR A 72 -1.74 -8.01 10.39
CA TYR A 72 -3.13 -7.56 10.27
C TYR A 72 -3.68 -7.00 11.58
N VAL A 73 -4.52 -5.96 11.45
CA VAL A 73 -5.47 -5.52 12.47
C VAL A 73 -6.86 -5.98 12.04
N GLY A 74 -7.39 -7.00 12.71
CA GLY A 74 -8.62 -7.65 12.25
C GLY A 74 -8.42 -8.26 10.85
N GLN A 75 -9.16 -7.76 9.86
CA GLN A 75 -9.04 -8.16 8.44
C GLN A 75 -8.22 -7.16 7.61
N SER A 76 -7.79 -6.04 8.18
CA SER A 76 -7.05 -5.01 7.47
C SER A 76 -5.56 -5.29 7.52
N LEU A 77 -4.90 -5.32 6.36
CA LEU A 77 -3.44 -5.37 6.25
C LEU A 77 -2.85 -4.08 6.83
N SER A 78 -1.94 -4.23 7.79
CA SER A 78 -1.32 -3.11 8.52
C SER A 78 0.18 -3.03 8.27
N ALA A 79 0.85 -4.15 8.02
CA ALA A 79 2.25 -4.15 7.60
C ALA A 79 2.62 -5.39 6.80
N VAL A 80 3.70 -5.27 6.02
CA VAL A 80 4.41 -6.38 5.37
C VAL A 80 5.88 -6.21 5.68
N THR A 81 6.55 -7.28 6.09
CA THR A 81 8.02 -7.30 6.25
C THR A 81 8.61 -8.34 5.33
N ALA A 82 9.72 -8.00 4.69
CA ALA A 82 10.50 -8.90 3.84
C ALA A 82 11.97 -8.82 4.28
N SER A 83 12.50 -9.93 4.80
CA SER A 83 13.87 -10.03 5.29
C SER A 83 14.68 -11.00 4.43
N PHE A 84 15.77 -10.51 3.85
CA PHE A 84 16.77 -11.32 3.17
C PHE A 84 18.02 -11.44 4.02
N LYS A 85 18.53 -12.66 4.20
CA LYS A 85 19.72 -12.93 4.99
C LYS A 85 20.70 -13.80 4.21
N SER A 86 21.95 -13.41 4.21
CA SER A 86 23.06 -14.14 3.61
C SER A 86 24.30 -14.06 4.49
N SER A 87 25.37 -14.77 4.12
CA SER A 87 26.68 -14.62 4.76
C SER A 87 27.28 -13.22 4.62
N ALA A 88 26.86 -12.45 3.60
CA ALA A 88 27.33 -11.09 3.36
C ALA A 88 26.59 -10.04 4.22
N GLY A 89 25.45 -10.40 4.82
CA GLY A 89 24.65 -9.46 5.60
C GLY A 89 23.15 -9.70 5.50
N THR A 90 22.38 -8.72 5.97
CA THR A 90 20.91 -8.70 5.91
C THR A 90 20.42 -7.49 5.14
N ALA A 91 19.30 -7.66 4.44
CA ALA A 91 18.54 -6.58 3.83
C ALA A 91 17.08 -6.75 4.21
N ASP A 92 16.52 -5.75 4.86
CA ASP A 92 15.12 -5.72 5.30
C ASP A 92 14.37 -4.64 4.50
N MET A 93 13.20 -5.02 4.00
CA MET A 93 12.23 -4.14 3.34
C MET A 93 10.91 -4.25 4.09
N ASN A 94 10.50 -3.19 4.77
CA ASN A 94 9.28 -3.16 5.56
C ASN A 94 8.32 -2.13 4.98
N PHE A 95 7.04 -2.46 4.98
CA PHE A 95 5.96 -1.65 4.44
C PHE A 95 4.89 -1.53 5.52
N PHE A 96 4.57 -0.31 5.94
CA PHE A 96 3.58 -0.03 6.97
C PHE A 96 2.41 0.74 6.34
N PHE A 97 1.18 0.33 6.60
CA PHE A 97 -0.01 0.84 5.93
C PHE A 97 -0.95 1.53 6.90
N GLN A 98 -1.32 2.77 6.57
CA GLN A 98 -2.50 3.43 7.11
C GLN A 98 -3.69 3.20 6.17
N SER A 99 -3.40 3.17 4.86
CA SER A 99 -4.30 2.76 3.77
C SER A 99 -3.46 2.23 2.60
N ARG A 100 -4.11 1.86 1.47
CA ARG A 100 -3.37 1.50 0.24
C ARG A 100 -2.68 2.70 -0.42
N SER A 101 -3.15 3.92 -0.17
CA SER A 101 -2.57 5.14 -0.72
C SER A 101 -1.72 5.92 0.28
N ASP A 102 -1.73 5.57 1.57
CA ASP A 102 -0.91 6.17 2.64
C ASP A 102 -0.10 5.08 3.35
N TYR A 103 1.19 4.99 3.02
CA TYR A 103 2.09 3.96 3.54
C TYR A 103 3.54 4.42 3.64
N LEU A 104 4.26 3.83 4.58
CA LEU A 104 5.68 4.06 4.81
C LEU A 104 6.47 2.83 4.36
N MET A 105 7.49 3.04 3.55
CA MET A 105 8.47 2.02 3.20
C MET A 105 9.76 2.27 3.98
N GLU A 106 10.28 1.25 4.64
CA GLU A 106 11.56 1.25 5.32
C GLU A 106 12.49 0.27 4.61
N TYR A 107 13.69 0.74 4.28
CA TYR A 107 14.77 -0.08 3.76
C TYR A 107 15.94 -0.07 4.73
N HIS A 108 16.48 -1.24 5.03
CA HIS A 108 17.60 -1.37 5.95
C HIS A 108 18.58 -2.41 5.44
N ILE A 109 19.83 -2.01 5.22
CA ILE A 109 20.90 -2.95 4.89
C ILE A 109 21.91 -2.98 6.03
N MET A 110 22.18 -4.18 6.53
CA MET A 110 23.30 -4.45 7.41
C MET A 110 24.33 -5.31 6.68
N GLN A 111 25.44 -4.70 6.26
CA GLN A 111 26.52 -5.41 5.58
C GLN A 111 27.60 -5.85 6.56
N ASN A 112 28.02 -7.11 6.45
CA ASN A 112 29.18 -7.63 7.15
C ASN A 112 30.40 -7.59 6.22
N SER A 113 31.49 -6.99 6.69
CA SER A 113 32.77 -6.93 5.95
C SER A 113 33.47 -8.28 5.72
N ASN A 114 32.95 -9.37 6.29
CA ASN A 114 33.52 -10.73 6.15
C ASN A 114 33.57 -11.28 4.71
N PHE A 115 33.11 -10.53 3.70
CA PHE A 115 33.19 -10.91 2.30
C PHE A 115 34.64 -11.16 1.81
N TYR A 116 35.65 -10.61 2.49
CA TYR A 116 37.07 -10.79 2.16
C TYR A 116 37.86 -11.73 3.10
N GLY A 117 37.20 -12.41 4.05
CA GLY A 117 37.84 -13.45 4.88
C GLY A 117 38.68 -12.94 6.06
N GLU A 118 38.48 -11.70 6.51
CA GLU A 118 39.10 -11.20 7.75
C GLU A 118 38.38 -11.73 9.00
N GLN A 119 39.11 -11.92 10.11
CA GLN A 119 38.58 -12.55 11.33
C GLN A 119 37.57 -11.68 12.10
N ASP A 120 37.55 -10.37 11.84
CA ASP A 120 36.71 -9.41 12.53
C ASP A 120 35.64 -8.87 11.57
N SER A 121 34.40 -9.37 11.70
CA SER A 121 33.28 -8.83 10.94
C SER A 121 32.92 -7.43 11.45
N VAL A 122 33.39 -6.40 10.77
CA VAL A 122 32.95 -5.01 10.98
C VAL A 122 31.62 -4.78 10.27
N LEU A 123 30.63 -4.24 10.98
CA LEU A 123 29.39 -3.72 10.40
C LEU A 123 29.74 -2.50 9.54
N LEU A 124 29.55 -2.60 8.23
CA LEU A 124 29.91 -1.52 7.29
C LEU A 124 28.84 -0.42 7.23
N THR A 125 27.57 -0.83 7.30
CA THR A 125 26.42 0.07 7.26
C THR A 125 25.34 -0.46 8.19
N ASN A 126 24.69 0.44 8.93
CA ASN A 126 23.53 0.10 9.77
C ASN A 126 22.57 1.30 9.80
N GLU A 127 22.18 1.76 8.61
CA GLU A 127 21.29 2.90 8.43
C GLU A 127 20.00 2.44 7.78
N LYS A 128 18.88 2.99 8.28
CA LYS A 128 17.55 2.79 7.71
C LYS A 128 17.21 3.97 6.83
N SER A 129 16.60 3.72 5.68
CA SER A 129 16.03 4.72 4.79
C SER A 129 14.51 4.60 4.79
N TYR A 130 13.81 5.72 4.80
CA TYR A 130 12.35 5.78 4.88
C TYR A 130 11.77 6.57 3.71
N TYR A 131 10.71 6.04 3.12
CA TYR A 131 9.96 6.64 2.01
C TYR A 131 8.48 6.66 2.35
N HIS A 132 7.90 7.84 2.57
CA HIS A 132 6.47 7.99 2.85
C HIS A 132 5.72 8.28 1.55
N VAL A 133 4.78 7.41 1.17
CA VAL A 133 3.94 7.60 0.00
C VAL A 133 2.52 7.95 0.42
N CYS A 134 1.99 8.98 -0.20
CA CYS A 134 0.62 9.47 -0.03
C CYS A 134 -0.02 9.73 -1.39
N ASP A 135 -1.16 9.12 -1.67
CA ASP A 135 -1.91 9.30 -2.93
C ASP A 135 -0.99 9.18 -4.15
N ASP A 136 -0.23 8.08 -4.18
CA ASP A 136 0.78 7.74 -5.21
C ASP A 136 1.91 8.77 -5.37
N THR A 137 2.04 9.70 -4.43
CA THR A 137 3.09 10.72 -4.40
C THR A 137 4.06 10.41 -3.28
N LEU A 138 5.36 10.31 -3.61
CA LEU A 138 6.41 10.28 -2.61
C LEU A 138 6.46 11.63 -1.89
N LEU A 139 6.07 11.64 -0.62
CA LEU A 139 6.14 12.84 0.22
C LEU A 139 7.56 13.02 0.74
N ALA A 140 8.09 14.23 0.57
CA ALA A 140 9.26 14.65 1.31
C ALA A 140 8.85 15.00 2.76
N PRO A 141 9.62 14.59 3.78
CA PRO A 141 10.95 13.99 3.64
C PRO A 141 10.91 12.46 3.48
N ALA A 142 11.62 11.97 2.46
CA ALA A 142 12.37 10.72 2.65
C ALA A 142 13.51 11.05 3.62
N PHE A 143 13.79 10.19 4.60
CA PHE A 143 14.81 10.45 5.63
C PHE A 143 15.50 9.16 6.04
N GLY A 144 16.65 9.30 6.69
CA GLY A 144 17.51 8.16 7.01
C GLY A 144 18.71 8.05 6.06
N GLY A 145 19.25 6.85 5.90
CA GLY A 145 20.53 6.57 5.22
C GLY A 145 20.59 6.96 3.74
N ILE A 146 20.70 5.98 2.84
CA ILE A 146 20.76 6.23 1.39
C ILE A 146 19.34 6.48 0.88
N ILE A 147 19.05 7.74 0.54
CA ILE A 147 17.82 8.15 -0.14
C ILE A 147 18.14 8.22 -1.63
N ASP A 148 17.49 7.36 -2.42
CA ASP A 148 17.78 7.20 -3.83
C ASP A 148 16.50 6.79 -4.59
N ASP A 149 16.27 7.41 -5.74
CA ASP A 149 15.07 7.18 -6.55
C ASP A 149 15.00 5.75 -7.08
N ASP A 150 16.15 5.14 -7.44
CA ASP A 150 16.18 3.75 -7.92
C ASP A 150 15.86 2.79 -6.77
N ILE A 151 16.34 3.08 -5.55
CA ILE A 151 15.97 2.30 -4.35
C ILE A 151 14.45 2.41 -4.12
N TYR A 152 13.88 3.61 -4.18
CA TYR A 152 12.43 3.82 -4.04
C TYR A 152 11.64 3.02 -5.08
N GLN A 153 11.99 3.13 -6.37
CA GLN A 153 11.28 2.42 -7.44
C GLN A 153 11.37 0.90 -7.28
N ASN A 154 12.54 0.38 -6.88
CA ASN A 154 12.71 -1.04 -6.61
C ASN A 154 11.85 -1.50 -5.43
N MET A 155 11.83 -0.76 -4.32
CA MET A 155 10.96 -1.06 -3.18
C MET A 155 9.48 -1.05 -3.57
N LYS A 156 9.07 -0.07 -4.38
CA LYS A 156 7.69 0.03 -4.85
C LYS A 156 7.30 -1.19 -5.70
N LEU A 157 8.18 -1.62 -6.60
CA LEU A 157 7.98 -2.83 -7.39
C LEU A 157 7.85 -4.08 -6.49
N VAL A 158 8.72 -4.22 -5.50
CA VAL A 158 8.65 -5.33 -4.52
C VAL A 158 7.30 -5.34 -3.82
N LEU A 159 6.85 -4.19 -3.32
CA LEU A 159 5.57 -4.06 -2.65
C LEU A 159 4.41 -4.48 -3.56
N ASP A 160 4.38 -3.97 -4.79
CA ASP A 160 3.30 -4.25 -5.74
C ASP A 160 3.21 -5.74 -6.08
N VAL A 161 4.35 -6.41 -6.22
CA VAL A 161 4.41 -7.88 -6.42
C VAL A 161 3.86 -8.61 -5.19
N ILE A 162 4.30 -8.26 -3.98
CA ILE A 162 3.83 -8.92 -2.75
C ILE A 162 2.32 -8.74 -2.58
N LEU A 163 1.79 -7.53 -2.77
CA LEU A 163 0.35 -7.27 -2.66
C LEU A 163 -0.46 -8.00 -3.73
N THR A 164 0.09 -8.18 -4.92
CA THR A 164 -0.57 -8.94 -6.00
C THR A 164 -0.66 -10.42 -5.65
N GLU A 165 0.43 -11.00 -5.12
CA GLU A 165 0.46 -12.42 -4.75
C GLU A 165 -0.37 -12.69 -3.48
N GLU A 166 -0.39 -11.79 -2.50
CA GLU A 166 -1.21 -11.90 -1.30
C GLU A 166 -2.70 -11.89 -1.63
N ALA A 167 -3.14 -10.98 -2.51
CA ALA A 167 -4.53 -10.90 -2.93
C ALA A 167 -5.02 -12.11 -3.75
N ALA A 168 -4.11 -12.97 -4.21
CA ALA A 168 -4.42 -14.17 -4.97
C ALA A 168 -4.58 -15.44 -4.10
N GLN A 169 -4.28 -15.35 -2.80
CA GLN A 169 -4.39 -16.46 -1.83
C GLN A 169 -5.76 -16.46 -1.15
#